data_AF-E6QBA2-F1
#
_entry.id   AF-E6QBA2-F1
#
_cell.length_a   1.000
_cell.length_b   1.000
_cell.length_c   1.000
_cell.angle_alpha   90.00
_cell.angle_beta   90.00
_cell.angle_gamma   90.00
#
_symmetry.space_group_name_H-M   'P 1'
#
loop_
_entity.id
_entity.type
_entity.pdbx_description
1 polymer ?
#
loop_
_entity_poly.entity_id
_entity_poly.type
_entity_poly.pdbx_seq_one_letter_code
_entity_poly.pdbx_strand_id
1 'polypeptide(L)'
;MFCAKAKKQIAAIQEVVRHNGRGIHKRIDENRELMELLQTKAPALLREYPWVEGWIHSQDDFLVEIEKVAGIHLHQTPRLYPFPRPWPGTAPYIPQPQDDTSPISDDSGKVAYTLAEIKDKRKQLHTINWACLQVGGLVASPRLYRAFARGFIGGGLVLISLLWLKHLPGYPNLPLAYLPLLGGISIFISIFCWIYFRSTYPSRWLDLIDMKLAEYDPVDKEAYRDLQLDTRKDGHFKDWRVHQWVMQERHALQIARGDFSPTRNDFLRKRI
;
A
#
# COMPACT_ATOMS: atom_id res chain seq x y z
N MET A 1 16.81 -21.07 -12.77
CA MET A 1 17.73 -21.73 -11.82
C MET A 1 18.53 -20.64 -11.11
N PHE A 2 18.39 -20.43 -9.80
CA PHE A 2 19.14 -19.37 -9.10
C PHE A 2 20.64 -19.71 -9.04
N CYS A 3 21.50 -18.72 -9.29
CA CYS A 3 22.95 -18.85 -9.10
C CYS A 3 23.29 -19.19 -7.63
N ALA A 4 24.34 -19.96 -7.39
CA ALA A 4 24.77 -20.41 -6.06
C ALA A 4 24.90 -19.25 -5.05
N LYS A 5 25.35 -18.07 -5.51
CA LYS A 5 25.43 -16.85 -4.70
C LYS A 5 24.06 -16.42 -4.18
N ALA A 6 23.03 -16.41 -5.02
CA ALA A 6 21.68 -16.01 -4.64
C ALA A 6 21.07 -16.97 -3.62
N LYS A 7 21.31 -18.28 -3.77
CA LYS A 7 20.88 -19.29 -2.78
C LYS A 7 21.52 -19.06 -1.41
N LYS A 8 22.83 -18.78 -1.39
CA LYS A 8 23.57 -18.47 -0.15
C LYS A 8 23.07 -17.19 0.52
N GLN A 9 22.75 -16.16 -0.27
CA GLN A 9 22.18 -14.91 0.25
C GLN A 9 20.80 -15.11 0.85
N ILE A 10 19.91 -15.85 0.18
CA ILE A 10 18.57 -16.16 0.70
C ILE A 10 18.67 -16.94 2.02
N ALA A 11 19.53 -17.94 2.10
CA ALA A 11 19.75 -18.71 3.32
C ALA A 11 20.26 -17.81 4.47
N ALA A 12 21.20 -16.90 4.18
CA ALA A 12 21.69 -15.94 5.17
C ALA A 12 20.58 -14.97 5.65
N ILE A 13 19.72 -14.50 4.75
CA ILE A 13 18.57 -13.66 5.12
C ILE A 13 17.60 -14.44 5.99
N GLN A 14 17.28 -15.68 5.63
CA GLN A 14 16.39 -16.54 6.42
C GLN A 14 16.94 -16.78 7.83
N GLU A 15 18.25 -16.97 7.96
CA GLU A 15 18.92 -17.13 9.25
C GLU A 15 18.79 -15.88 10.12
N VAL A 16 19.02 -14.70 9.54
CA VAL A 16 18.82 -13.41 10.22
C VAL A 16 17.37 -13.25 10.67
N VAL A 17 16.41 -13.51 9.79
CA VAL A 17 14.97 -13.40 10.12
C VAL A 17 14.58 -14.37 11.25
N ARG A 18 15.17 -15.57 11.29
CA ARG A 18 14.85 -16.58 12.29
C ARG A 18 15.46 -16.30 13.66
N HIS A 19 16.70 -15.81 13.72
CA HIS A 19 17.46 -15.78 14.97
C HIS A 19 17.79 -14.38 15.49
N ASN A 20 17.71 -13.33 14.66
CA ASN A 20 18.01 -11.99 15.12
C ASN A 20 16.92 -11.50 16.09
N GLY A 21 17.32 -11.08 17.30
CA GLY A 21 16.38 -10.55 18.30
C GLY A 21 15.29 -11.54 18.69
N ARG A 22 15.64 -12.83 18.86
CA ARG A 22 14.70 -13.95 19.13
C ARG A 22 13.74 -14.28 17.96
N GLY A 23 13.98 -13.72 16.79
CA GLY A 23 13.26 -14.02 15.57
C GLY A 23 12.14 -13.04 15.25
N ILE A 24 11.72 -13.03 13.99
CA ILE A 24 10.79 -12.04 13.45
C ILE A 24 9.43 -11.99 14.17
N HIS A 25 8.91 -13.14 14.60
CA HIS A 25 7.67 -13.22 15.37
C HIS A 25 7.75 -12.43 16.68
N LYS A 26 8.93 -12.42 17.34
CA LYS A 26 9.12 -11.70 18.59
C LYS A 26 9.20 -10.21 18.34
N ARG A 27 9.84 -9.80 17.25
CA ARG A 27 9.86 -8.39 16.83
C ARG A 27 8.46 -7.87 16.48
N ILE A 28 7.64 -8.67 15.80
CA ILE A 28 6.24 -8.35 15.54
C ILE A 28 5.49 -8.16 16.87
N ASP A 29 5.61 -9.13 17.78
CA ASP A 29 4.98 -9.08 19.10
C ASP A 29 5.43 -7.86 19.93
N GLU A 30 6.72 -7.55 19.96
CA GLU A 30 7.29 -6.39 20.65
C GLU A 30 6.78 -5.06 20.07
N ASN A 31 6.65 -4.98 18.74
CA ASN A 31 6.11 -3.80 18.08
C ASN A 31 4.63 -3.57 18.45
N ARG A 32 3.85 -4.66 18.54
CA ARG A 32 2.44 -4.61 19.00
C ARG A 32 2.35 -4.28 20.49
N GLU A 33 3.21 -4.83 21.32
CA GLU A 33 3.32 -4.50 22.75
C GLU A 33 3.68 -3.02 22.98
N LEU A 34 4.56 -2.44 22.15
CA LEU A 34 4.84 -1.00 22.18
C LEU A 34 3.58 -0.18 21.86
N MET A 35 2.80 -0.58 20.87
CA MET A 35 1.56 0.12 20.53
C MET A 35 0.54 0.04 21.68
N GLU A 36 0.35 -1.13 22.28
CA GLU A 36 -0.49 -1.33 23.48
C GLU A 36 -0.02 -0.45 24.65
N LEU A 37 1.30 -0.37 24.86
CA LEU A 37 1.90 0.47 25.89
C LEU A 37 1.60 1.95 25.64
N LEU A 38 1.76 2.43 24.42
CA LEU A 38 1.48 3.82 24.06
C LEU A 38 -0.01 4.16 24.21
N GLN A 39 -0.90 3.27 23.77
CA GLN A 39 -2.34 3.42 23.96
C GLN A 39 -2.72 3.51 25.44
N THR A 40 -2.08 2.69 26.28
CA THR A 40 -2.40 2.60 27.72
C THR A 40 -1.77 3.73 28.54
N LYS A 41 -0.51 4.07 28.27
CA LYS A 41 0.30 4.94 29.14
C LYS A 41 0.48 6.34 28.59
N ALA A 42 0.37 6.53 27.27
CA ALA A 42 0.57 7.82 26.62
C ALA A 42 -0.48 8.12 25.53
N PRO A 43 -1.79 7.98 25.80
CA PRO A 43 -2.83 8.22 24.79
C PRO A 43 -2.86 9.68 24.30
N ALA A 44 -2.42 10.63 25.13
CA ALA A 44 -2.29 12.03 24.72
C ALA A 44 -1.24 12.20 23.60
N LEU A 45 -0.12 11.48 23.68
CA LEU A 45 0.91 11.48 22.64
C LEU A 45 0.35 10.99 21.30
N LEU A 46 -0.45 9.93 21.31
CA LEU A 46 -1.06 9.40 20.09
C LEU A 46 -2.12 10.35 19.50
N ARG A 47 -2.82 11.11 20.34
CA ARG A 47 -3.76 12.15 19.87
C ARG A 47 -3.03 13.35 19.27
N GLU A 48 -1.93 13.77 19.88
CA GLU A 48 -1.14 14.91 19.43
C GLU A 48 -0.31 14.56 18.18
N TYR A 49 0.17 13.31 18.11
CA TYR A 49 1.00 12.79 17.03
C TYR A 49 0.43 11.48 16.45
N PRO A 50 -0.70 11.53 15.71
CA PRO A 50 -1.32 10.33 15.12
C PRO A 50 -0.40 9.55 14.16
N TRP A 51 0.60 10.22 13.59
CA TRP A 51 1.59 9.58 12.71
C TRP A 51 2.42 8.51 13.43
N VAL A 52 2.52 8.56 14.77
CA VAL A 52 3.25 7.56 15.56
C VAL A 52 2.60 6.19 15.42
N GLU A 53 1.27 6.10 15.54
CA GLU A 53 0.55 4.84 15.33
C GLU A 53 0.72 4.32 13.90
N GLY A 54 0.58 5.21 12.91
CA GLY A 54 0.81 4.85 11.50
C GLY A 54 2.22 4.36 11.22
N TRP A 55 3.24 4.96 11.85
CA TRP A 55 4.62 4.54 11.73
C TRP A 55 4.84 3.15 12.34
N ILE A 56 4.33 2.89 13.54
CA ILE A 56 4.44 1.58 14.21
C ILE A 56 3.70 0.50 13.40
N HIS A 57 2.52 0.81 12.86
CA HIS A 57 1.76 -0.10 11.98
C HIS A 57 2.54 -0.43 10.70
N SER A 58 3.18 0.57 10.07
CA SER A 58 4.01 0.37 8.88
C SER A 58 5.19 -0.56 9.15
N GLN A 59 5.80 -0.50 10.35
CA GLN A 59 6.81 -1.46 10.76
C GLN A 59 6.22 -2.87 10.95
N ASP A 60 5.02 -3.00 11.51
CA ASP A 60 4.33 -4.28 11.68
C ASP A 60 4.07 -4.96 10.32
N ASP A 61 3.49 -4.21 9.37
CA ASP A 61 3.22 -4.67 8.00
C ASP A 61 4.50 -5.17 7.33
N PHE A 62 5.59 -4.40 7.42
CA PHE A 62 6.88 -4.78 6.85
C PHE A 62 7.42 -6.08 7.44
N LEU A 63 7.34 -6.26 8.76
CA LEU A 63 7.79 -7.47 9.43
C LEU A 63 6.92 -8.68 9.08
N VAL A 64 5.60 -8.51 9.03
CA VAL A 64 4.65 -9.55 8.62
C VAL A 64 4.89 -10.00 7.17
N GLU A 65 5.18 -9.06 6.26
CA GLU A 65 5.51 -9.40 4.87
C GLU A 65 6.86 -10.12 4.75
N ILE A 66 7.88 -9.74 5.53
CA ILE A 66 9.15 -10.48 5.57
C ILE A 66 8.93 -11.91 6.07
N GLU A 67 8.12 -12.13 7.10
CA GLU A 67 7.81 -13.46 7.62
C GLU A 67 7.19 -14.34 6.52
N LYS A 68 6.21 -13.82 5.78
CA LYS A 68 5.55 -14.50 4.66
C LYS A 68 6.54 -14.87 3.56
N VAL A 69 7.34 -13.91 3.11
CA VAL A 69 8.26 -14.10 1.97
C VAL A 69 9.46 -14.96 2.34
N ALA A 70 9.93 -14.91 3.59
CA ALA A 70 11.03 -15.74 4.06
C ALA A 70 10.63 -17.24 4.13
N GLY A 71 9.34 -17.57 4.03
CA GLY A 71 8.83 -18.94 4.11
C GLY A 71 9.06 -19.56 5.49
N ILE A 72 9.23 -18.73 6.52
CA ILE A 72 9.49 -19.15 7.88
C ILE A 72 8.15 -19.27 8.58
N HIS A 73 7.37 -20.29 8.22
CA HIS A 73 6.21 -20.71 9.01
C HIS A 73 6.71 -21.51 10.22
N LEU A 74 7.29 -20.83 11.20
CA LEU A 74 7.49 -21.46 12.50
C LEU A 74 6.09 -21.63 13.10
N HIS A 75 5.76 -22.88 13.45
CA HIS A 75 4.46 -23.27 13.96
C HIS A 75 3.84 -22.20 14.85
N GLN A 76 2.61 -21.80 14.51
CA GLN A 76 1.66 -21.29 15.49
C GLN A 76 1.63 -22.34 16.60
N THR A 77 2.44 -22.15 17.63
CA THR A 77 2.41 -23.10 18.75
C THR A 77 0.99 -23.03 19.30
N PRO A 78 0.32 -24.17 19.53
CA PRO A 78 -0.96 -24.21 20.23
C PRO A 78 -0.69 -23.88 21.70
N ARG A 79 -0.31 -22.63 21.97
CA ARG A 79 -0.23 -22.07 23.32
C ARG A 79 -1.58 -21.42 23.59
N LEU A 80 -1.92 -21.34 24.88
CA LEU A 80 -3.12 -20.71 25.42
C LEU A 80 -3.32 -19.23 24.99
N TYR A 81 -2.37 -18.64 24.25
CA TYR A 81 -2.40 -17.27 23.76
C TYR A 81 -1.93 -17.22 22.30
N PRO A 82 -2.64 -16.50 21.41
CA PRO A 82 -2.19 -16.27 20.04
C PRO A 82 -0.87 -15.49 20.06
N PHE A 83 0.16 -16.07 19.45
CA PHE A 83 1.49 -15.48 19.37
C PHE A 83 1.98 -15.51 17.92
N PRO A 84 2.36 -14.37 17.33
CA PRO A 84 2.35 -13.01 17.88
C PRO A 84 0.94 -12.51 18.29
N ARG A 85 0.83 -11.60 19.27
CA ARG A 85 -0.45 -10.94 19.65
C ARG A 85 -1.12 -10.32 18.42
N PRO A 86 -2.46 -10.24 18.31
CA PRO A 86 -3.09 -9.50 17.22
C PRO A 86 -2.68 -8.02 17.25
N TRP A 87 -2.74 -7.35 16.10
CA TRP A 87 -2.48 -5.90 16.05
C TRP A 87 -3.50 -5.14 16.92
N PRO A 88 -3.07 -4.21 17.80
CA PRO A 88 -3.94 -3.58 18.80
C PRO A 88 -4.74 -2.36 18.32
N GLY A 89 -4.73 -2.00 17.02
CA GLY A 89 -5.65 -1.02 16.42
C GLY A 89 -6.71 -1.71 15.55
N THR A 90 -7.99 -1.35 15.52
CA THR A 90 -8.71 -0.12 15.88
C THR A 90 -9.47 -0.29 17.21
N ALA A 91 -9.24 0.56 18.21
CA ALA A 91 -10.26 0.79 19.23
C ALA A 91 -11.50 1.37 18.53
N PRO A 92 -12.74 0.96 18.84
CA PRO A 92 -13.90 1.63 18.27
C PRO A 92 -13.77 3.12 18.58
N TYR A 93 -13.92 3.94 17.54
CA TYR A 93 -14.32 5.33 17.73
C TYR A 93 -15.51 5.30 18.68
N ILE A 94 -15.33 5.77 19.92
CA ILE A 94 -16.46 6.09 20.79
C ILE A 94 -16.93 7.44 20.26
N PRO A 95 -18.09 7.52 19.61
CA PRO A 95 -18.67 8.81 19.26
C PRO A 95 -18.75 9.59 20.57
N GLN A 96 -18.17 10.80 20.57
CA GLN A 96 -18.55 11.76 21.58
C GLN A 96 -20.08 11.87 21.52
N PRO A 97 -20.81 11.92 22.65
CA PRO A 97 -22.27 11.97 22.64
C PRO A 97 -22.73 13.09 21.71
N GLN A 98 -23.20 12.72 20.53
CA GLN A 98 -23.78 13.63 19.56
C GLN A 98 -25.27 13.58 19.85
N ASP A 99 -25.81 14.72 20.25
CA ASP A 99 -27.22 14.91 20.59
C ASP A 99 -28.12 14.24 19.54
N ASP A 100 -28.89 13.26 20.02
CA ASP A 100 -29.81 12.46 19.23
C ASP A 100 -30.83 13.36 18.53
N THR A 101 -30.97 13.21 17.21
CA THR A 101 -32.26 13.10 16.49
C THR A 101 -32.03 13.20 14.98
N SER A 102 -31.71 12.08 14.35
CA SER A 102 -32.09 11.84 12.95
C SER A 102 -32.12 10.33 12.67
N PRO A 103 -33.14 9.81 11.95
CA PRO A 103 -33.34 8.38 11.84
C PRO A 103 -32.28 7.74 10.95
N ILE A 104 -31.62 6.71 11.50
CA ILE A 104 -30.73 5.80 10.78
C ILE A 104 -31.57 5.06 9.72
N SER A 105 -31.38 5.42 8.45
CA SER A 105 -31.82 4.61 7.32
C SER A 105 -30.86 3.44 7.15
N ASP A 106 -31.29 2.26 7.56
CA ASP A 106 -30.60 0.99 7.37
C ASP A 106 -30.69 0.60 5.88
N ASP A 107 -29.75 1.08 5.08
CA ASP A 107 -29.49 0.62 3.70
C ASP A 107 -28.07 0.04 3.61
N SER A 108 -27.73 -0.82 4.58
CA SER A 108 -26.53 -1.66 4.52
C SER A 108 -26.79 -2.89 3.62
N GLY A 109 -27.17 -2.61 2.36
CA GLY A 109 -27.24 -3.62 1.32
C GLY A 109 -25.88 -4.31 1.19
N LYS A 110 -25.78 -5.57 1.65
CA LYS A 110 -24.62 -6.43 1.43
C LYS A 110 -24.43 -6.66 -0.07
N VAL A 111 -23.73 -5.75 -0.73
CA VAL A 111 -23.22 -5.96 -2.09
C VAL A 111 -22.12 -7.01 -1.97
N ALA A 112 -22.43 -8.25 -2.32
CA ALA A 112 -21.45 -9.31 -2.38
C ALA A 112 -20.50 -9.03 -3.56
N TYR A 113 -19.33 -8.45 -3.29
CA TYR A 113 -18.32 -8.19 -4.32
C TYR A 113 -17.74 -9.50 -4.86
N THR A 114 -17.57 -9.58 -6.17
CA THR A 114 -16.89 -10.69 -6.83
C THR A 114 -15.37 -10.64 -6.55
N LEU A 115 -14.69 -11.78 -6.65
CA LEU A 115 -13.23 -11.86 -6.46
C LEU A 115 -12.44 -10.95 -7.42
N ALA A 116 -12.95 -10.76 -8.64
CA ALA A 116 -12.34 -9.87 -9.63
C ALA A 116 -12.43 -8.40 -9.19
N GLU A 117 -13.61 -7.97 -8.73
CA GLU A 117 -13.83 -6.60 -8.24
C GLU A 117 -12.98 -6.30 -7.00
N ILE A 118 -12.86 -7.25 -6.07
CA ILE A 118 -11.99 -7.09 -4.89
C ILE A 118 -10.53 -6.93 -5.30
N LYS A 119 -10.07 -7.71 -6.29
CA LYS A 119 -8.69 -7.62 -6.80
C LYS A 119 -8.43 -6.25 -7.44
N ASP A 120 -9.39 -5.75 -8.21
CA ASP A 120 -9.29 -4.43 -8.85
C ASP A 120 -9.32 -3.30 -7.81
N LYS A 121 -10.23 -3.35 -6.83
CA LYS A 121 -10.25 -2.38 -5.71
C LYS A 121 -8.95 -2.39 -4.92
N ARG A 122 -8.37 -3.56 -4.62
CA ARG A 122 -7.04 -3.66 -3.98
C ARG A 122 -5.93 -3.01 -4.81
N LYS A 123 -5.96 -3.17 -6.13
CA LYS A 123 -4.99 -2.53 -7.04
C LYS A 123 -5.14 -1.00 -7.03
N GLN A 124 -6.38 -0.50 -7.00
CA GLN A 124 -6.67 0.93 -6.87
C GLN A 124 -6.16 1.48 -5.53
N LEU A 125 -6.48 0.82 -4.41
CA LEU A 125 -5.99 1.19 -3.07
C LEU A 125 -4.47 1.14 -2.95
N HIS A 126 -3.82 0.16 -3.59
CA HIS A 126 -2.36 0.11 -3.64
C HIS A 126 -1.79 1.33 -4.39
N THR A 127 -2.44 1.74 -5.48
CA THR A 127 -2.02 2.91 -6.26
C THR A 127 -2.17 4.21 -5.46
N ILE A 128 -3.28 4.35 -4.72
CA ILE A 128 -3.52 5.50 -3.82
C ILE A 128 -2.46 5.52 -2.71
N ASN A 129 -2.24 4.39 -2.04
CA ASN A 129 -1.24 4.27 -0.98
C ASN A 129 0.17 4.58 -1.48
N TRP A 130 0.52 4.10 -2.67
CA TRP A 130 1.82 4.38 -3.27
C TRP A 130 1.97 5.87 -3.57
N ALA A 131 0.92 6.53 -4.07
CA ALA A 131 0.93 7.97 -4.31
C ALA A 131 1.12 8.78 -3.00
N CYS A 132 0.49 8.38 -1.91
CA CYS A 132 0.69 8.95 -0.56
C CYS A 132 2.18 8.92 -0.15
N LEU A 133 2.82 7.75 -0.26
CA LEU A 133 4.24 7.60 0.07
C LEU A 133 5.16 8.51 -0.77
N GLN A 134 4.77 8.87 -1.99
CA GLN A 134 5.54 9.79 -2.84
C GLN A 134 5.35 11.27 -2.47
N VAL A 135 4.26 11.64 -1.78
CA VAL A 135 4.04 13.03 -1.30
C VAL A 135 5.12 13.43 -0.29
N GLY A 136 5.53 12.51 0.58
CA GLY A 136 6.59 12.73 1.58
C GLY A 136 8.03 12.57 1.04
N GLY A 137 8.20 12.18 -0.23
CA GLY A 137 9.51 11.94 -0.85
C GLY A 137 9.92 13.02 -1.85
N LEU A 138 11.23 13.16 -2.09
CA LEU A 138 11.84 14.05 -3.11
C LEU A 138 11.67 13.55 -4.56
N VAL A 139 10.83 12.55 -4.79
CA VAL A 139 10.83 11.79 -6.04
C VAL A 139 9.81 12.41 -7.00
N ALA A 140 10.34 13.06 -8.03
CA ALA A 140 9.74 13.38 -9.34
C ALA A 140 8.21 13.42 -9.46
N SER A 141 7.67 14.49 -10.06
CA SER A 141 6.23 14.63 -10.30
C SER A 141 5.60 13.39 -10.96
N PRO A 142 4.33 13.05 -10.66
CA PRO A 142 3.68 11.86 -11.21
C PRO A 142 3.69 11.82 -12.74
N ARG A 143 3.56 13.00 -13.37
CA ARG A 143 3.68 13.17 -14.81
C ARG A 143 5.05 12.79 -15.35
N LEU A 144 6.11 13.24 -14.67
CA LEU A 144 7.50 12.92 -15.03
C LEU A 144 7.74 11.41 -14.90
N TYR A 145 7.33 10.80 -13.79
CA TYR A 145 7.45 9.35 -13.56
C TYR A 145 6.76 8.55 -14.69
N ARG A 146 5.53 8.93 -15.06
CA ARG A 146 4.78 8.27 -16.14
C ARG A 146 5.45 8.43 -17.51
N ALA A 147 6.00 9.62 -17.79
CA ALA A 147 6.73 9.89 -19.03
C ALA A 147 7.99 9.03 -19.12
N PHE A 148 8.76 8.93 -18.04
CA PHE A 148 9.92 8.04 -17.95
C PHE A 148 9.55 6.57 -18.16
N ALA A 149 8.55 6.07 -17.41
CA ALA A 149 8.14 4.67 -17.49
C ALA A 149 7.74 4.27 -18.93
N ARG A 150 6.93 5.10 -19.60
CA ARG A 150 6.51 4.82 -20.98
C ARG A 150 7.60 5.03 -22.01
N GLY A 151 8.45 6.03 -21.81
CA GLY A 151 9.64 6.24 -22.63
C GLY A 151 10.54 5.01 -22.60
N PHE A 152 10.83 4.47 -21.42
CA PHE A 152 11.68 3.27 -21.27
C PHE A 152 11.06 2.03 -21.91
N ILE A 153 9.75 1.83 -21.76
CA ILE A 153 9.05 0.71 -22.41
C ILE A 153 9.15 0.83 -23.93
N GLY A 154 8.81 2.00 -24.48
CA GLY A 154 8.82 2.22 -25.93
C GLY A 154 10.24 2.14 -26.53
N GLY A 155 11.19 2.88 -25.96
CA GLY A 155 12.58 2.89 -26.40
C GLY A 155 13.28 1.53 -26.20
N GLY A 156 12.99 0.85 -25.10
CA GLY A 156 13.53 -0.47 -24.79
C GLY A 156 13.03 -1.56 -25.72
N LEU A 157 11.72 -1.58 -26.05
CA LEU A 157 11.16 -2.53 -27.02
C LEU A 157 11.79 -2.38 -28.41
N VAL A 158 11.99 -1.14 -28.85
CA VAL A 158 12.65 -0.87 -30.14
C VAL A 158 14.11 -1.30 -30.12
N LEU A 159 14.83 -0.96 -29.05
CA LEU A 159 16.22 -1.35 -28.89
C LEU A 159 16.38 -2.89 -28.94
N ILE A 160 15.54 -3.62 -28.19
CA ILE A 160 15.54 -5.09 -28.18
C ILE A 160 15.20 -5.65 -29.57
N SER A 161 14.18 -5.09 -30.23
CA SER A 161 13.76 -5.53 -31.57
C SER A 161 14.88 -5.36 -32.61
N LEU A 162 15.60 -4.23 -32.58
CA LEU A 162 16.71 -3.95 -33.49
C LEU A 162 17.97 -4.77 -33.16
N LEU A 163 18.21 -5.09 -31.89
CA LEU A 163 19.28 -5.99 -31.47
C LEU A 163 19.00 -7.44 -31.87
N TRP A 164 17.74 -7.87 -31.81
CA TRP A 164 17.33 -9.20 -32.26
C TRP A 164 17.50 -9.38 -33.77
N LEU A 165 17.23 -8.32 -34.55
CA LEU A 165 17.41 -8.31 -36.00
C LEU A 165 18.88 -8.54 -36.44
N LYS A 166 19.86 -8.13 -35.61
CA LYS A 166 21.29 -8.38 -35.84
C LYS A 166 21.67 -9.86 -35.71
N HIS A 167 20.86 -10.68 -35.04
CA HIS A 167 21.13 -12.11 -34.88
C HIS A 167 20.60 -12.98 -36.05
N LEU A 168 19.91 -12.38 -37.04
CA LEU A 168 19.39 -13.11 -38.19
C LEU A 168 20.49 -13.33 -39.26
N PRO A 169 20.55 -14.53 -39.88
CA PRO A 169 21.53 -14.82 -40.94
C PRO A 169 21.30 -13.94 -42.17
N GLY A 170 22.36 -13.29 -42.66
CA GLY A 170 22.30 -12.38 -43.82
C GLY A 170 22.31 -10.89 -43.47
N TYR A 171 22.43 -10.52 -42.19
CA TYR A 171 22.56 -9.12 -41.80
C TYR A 171 23.97 -8.58 -42.14
N PRO A 172 24.10 -7.47 -42.90
CA PRO A 172 25.39 -6.94 -43.29
C PRO A 172 26.20 -6.46 -42.06
N ASN A 173 27.49 -6.83 -42.00
CA ASN A 173 28.47 -6.40 -40.99
C ASN A 173 28.84 -4.92 -41.19
N LEU A 174 27.86 -4.02 -41.12
CA LEU A 174 28.11 -2.57 -41.12
C LEU A 174 28.59 -2.14 -39.71
N PRO A 175 29.45 -1.10 -39.60
CA PRO A 175 29.88 -0.50 -38.33
C PRO A 175 28.76 0.28 -37.62
N LEU A 176 27.50 -0.08 -37.87
CA LEU A 176 26.29 0.51 -37.32
C LEU A 176 25.94 -0.11 -35.96
N ALA A 177 26.94 -0.27 -35.10
CA ALA A 177 26.76 -0.71 -33.72
C ALA A 177 25.79 0.21 -32.96
N TYR A 178 25.80 1.51 -33.28
CA TYR A 178 25.13 2.58 -32.54
C TYR A 178 23.73 2.97 -33.07
N LEU A 179 23.35 2.57 -34.28
CA LEU A 179 22.01 2.85 -34.84
C LEU A 179 20.84 2.37 -33.95
N PRO A 180 20.84 1.14 -33.40
CA PRO A 180 19.75 0.70 -32.53
C PRO A 180 19.66 1.50 -31.23
N LEU A 181 20.81 1.94 -30.70
CA LEU A 181 20.88 2.80 -29.52
C LEU A 181 20.27 4.18 -29.81
N LEU A 182 20.67 4.81 -30.92
CA LEU A 182 20.14 6.10 -31.34
C LEU A 182 18.64 6.05 -31.64
N GLY A 183 18.17 4.98 -32.30
CA GLY A 183 16.74 4.77 -32.57
C GLY A 183 15.92 4.58 -31.29
N GLY A 184 16.43 3.79 -30.34
CA GLY A 184 15.80 3.62 -29.02
C GLY A 184 15.73 4.91 -28.23
N ILE A 185 16.81 5.71 -28.22
CA ILE A 185 16.86 7.02 -27.54
C ILE A 185 15.90 8.03 -28.20
N SER A 186 15.84 8.08 -29.53
CA SER A 186 14.93 8.97 -30.24
C SER A 186 13.47 8.68 -29.89
N ILE A 187 13.06 7.41 -29.92
CA ILE A 187 11.69 7.01 -29.56
C ILE A 187 11.40 7.26 -28.08
N PHE A 188 12.37 7.02 -27.20
CA PHE A 188 12.25 7.40 -25.79
C PHE A 188 11.95 8.90 -25.64
N ILE A 189 12.75 9.77 -26.28
CA ILE A 189 12.61 11.23 -26.20
C ILE A 189 11.26 11.67 -26.79
N SER A 190 10.85 11.12 -27.93
CA SER A 190 9.56 11.45 -28.56
C SER A 190 8.37 11.08 -27.68
N ILE A 191 8.35 9.86 -27.12
CA ILE A 191 7.28 9.42 -26.20
C ILE A 191 7.29 10.25 -24.91
N PHE A 192 8.48 10.52 -24.38
CA PHE A 192 8.65 11.35 -23.19
C PHE A 192 8.07 12.76 -23.41
N CYS A 193 8.48 13.46 -24.47
CA CYS A 193 7.99 14.79 -24.80
C CYS A 193 6.48 14.80 -25.04
N TRP A 194 5.96 13.80 -25.78
CA TRP A 194 4.53 13.72 -26.04
C TRP A 194 3.71 13.60 -24.76
N ILE A 195 4.12 12.73 -23.83
CA ILE A 195 3.42 12.56 -22.55
C ILE A 195 3.64 13.77 -21.64
N TYR A 196 4.85 14.31 -21.57
CA TYR A 196 5.16 15.41 -20.67
C TYR A 196 4.42 16.71 -21.05
N PHE A 197 4.38 17.04 -22.34
CA PHE A 197 3.78 18.29 -22.83
C PHE A 197 2.28 18.18 -23.14
N ARG A 198 1.78 17.00 -23.55
CA ARG A 198 0.39 16.86 -24.03
C ARG A 198 -0.53 16.11 -23.06
N SER A 199 0.00 15.44 -22.03
CA SER A 199 -0.84 14.70 -21.10
C SER A 199 -1.53 15.63 -20.10
N THR A 200 -2.84 15.50 -19.96
CA THR A 200 -3.66 16.12 -18.91
C THR A 200 -3.44 15.50 -17.51
N TYR A 201 -2.34 14.74 -17.34
CA TYR A 201 -2.10 14.00 -16.10
C TYR A 201 -1.62 14.93 -14.99
N PRO A 202 -2.01 14.73 -13.73
CA PRO A 202 -1.67 15.66 -12.67
C PRO A 202 -0.17 15.84 -12.46
N SER A 203 0.25 17.07 -12.17
CA SER A 203 1.65 17.43 -11.93
C SER A 203 2.06 17.28 -10.47
N ARG A 204 1.11 17.31 -9.54
CA ARG A 204 1.37 17.10 -8.10
C ARG A 204 0.80 15.75 -7.66
N TRP A 205 1.46 15.15 -6.69
CA TRP A 205 1.01 13.90 -6.08
C TRP A 205 -0.34 14.06 -5.38
N LEU A 206 -0.60 15.20 -4.75
CA LEU A 206 -1.89 15.51 -4.12
C LEU A 206 -3.05 15.51 -5.12
N ASP A 207 -2.88 16.19 -6.26
CA ASP A 207 -3.88 16.22 -7.33
C ASP A 207 -4.16 14.81 -7.91
N LEU A 208 -3.13 13.96 -7.95
CA LEU A 208 -3.28 12.56 -8.36
C LEU A 208 -4.07 11.74 -7.33
N ILE A 209 -3.79 11.94 -6.04
CA ILE A 209 -4.52 11.28 -4.95
C ILE A 209 -5.99 11.70 -5.00
N ASP A 210 -6.27 13.00 -5.12
CA ASP A 210 -7.63 13.53 -5.23
C ASP A 210 -8.39 12.93 -6.42
N MET A 211 -7.79 12.96 -7.61
CA MET A 211 -8.36 12.33 -8.81
C MET A 211 -8.64 10.83 -8.60
N LYS A 212 -7.76 10.11 -7.89
CA LYS A 212 -7.91 8.68 -7.63
C LYS A 212 -8.91 8.36 -6.53
N LEU A 213 -9.04 9.21 -5.52
CA LEU A 213 -10.10 9.11 -4.51
C LEU A 213 -11.47 9.39 -5.14
N ALA A 214 -11.57 10.40 -6.02
CA ALA A 214 -12.81 10.71 -6.73
C ALA A 214 -13.26 9.60 -7.69
N GLU A 215 -12.32 8.86 -8.30
CA GLU A 215 -12.61 7.70 -9.16
C GLU A 215 -12.97 6.44 -8.34
N TYR A 216 -12.57 6.37 -7.07
CA TYR A 216 -12.72 5.19 -6.24
C TYR A 216 -14.12 5.10 -5.61
N ASP A 217 -14.74 3.94 -5.72
CA ASP A 217 -16.02 3.62 -5.07
C ASP A 217 -15.78 3.00 -3.68
N PRO A 218 -16.12 3.70 -2.57
CA PRO A 218 -15.81 3.25 -1.22
C PRO A 218 -16.73 2.13 -0.74
N VAL A 219 -16.14 1.10 -0.15
CA VAL A 219 -16.83 0.02 0.56
C VAL A 219 -17.29 0.52 1.93
N ASP A 220 -16.42 1.22 2.65
CA ASP A 220 -16.78 1.92 3.88
C ASP A 220 -17.12 3.39 3.58
N LYS A 221 -18.40 3.66 3.36
CA LYS A 221 -18.92 4.99 3.05
C LYS A 221 -18.78 5.97 4.21
N GLU A 222 -18.83 5.48 5.45
CA GLU A 222 -18.71 6.31 6.65
C GLU A 222 -17.26 6.78 6.83
N ALA A 223 -16.30 5.86 6.77
CA ALA A 223 -14.88 6.20 6.83
C ALA A 223 -14.46 7.15 5.68
N TYR A 224 -15.03 6.97 4.49
CA TYR A 224 -14.79 7.89 3.37
C TYR A 224 -15.40 9.28 3.60
N ARG A 225 -16.58 9.36 4.20
CA ARG A 225 -17.21 10.64 4.56
C ARG A 225 -16.41 11.39 5.60
N ASP A 226 -15.88 10.69 6.60
CA ASP A 226 -15.00 11.29 7.61
C ASP A 226 -13.74 11.86 6.99
N LEU A 227 -13.12 11.14 6.05
CA LEU A 227 -11.98 11.64 5.28
C LEU A 227 -12.32 12.94 4.53
N GLN A 228 -13.51 13.03 3.92
CA GLN A 228 -13.96 14.24 3.23
C GLN A 228 -14.18 15.40 4.20
N LEU A 229 -14.74 15.15 5.39
CA LEU A 229 -14.97 16.16 6.42
C LEU A 229 -13.65 16.72 6.95
N ASP A 230 -12.69 15.84 7.24
CA ASP A 230 -11.35 16.24 7.68
C ASP A 230 -10.64 17.07 6.62
N THR A 231 -10.70 16.63 5.35
CA THR A 231 -10.11 17.36 4.22
C THR A 231 -10.76 18.74 4.05
N ARG A 232 -12.09 18.85 4.22
CA ARG A 232 -12.80 20.13 4.15
C ARG A 232 -12.41 21.07 5.29
N LYS A 233 -12.24 20.54 6.50
CA LYS A 233 -11.86 21.32 7.69
C LYS A 233 -10.44 21.87 7.59
N ASP A 234 -9.51 21.05 7.11
CA ASP A 234 -8.09 21.42 7.02
C ASP A 234 -7.74 22.19 5.73
N GLY A 235 -8.62 22.14 4.72
CA GLY A 235 -8.42 22.79 3.42
C GLY A 235 -7.34 22.15 2.54
N HIS A 236 -6.73 21.06 2.99
CA HIS A 236 -5.74 20.28 2.25
C HIS A 236 -5.76 18.81 2.69
N PHE A 237 -5.28 17.92 1.82
CA PHE A 237 -5.15 16.51 2.13
C PHE A 237 -3.98 16.25 3.08
N LYS A 238 -4.27 15.61 4.22
CA LYS A 238 -3.26 15.08 5.13
C LYS A 238 -2.88 13.67 4.68
N ASP A 239 -1.63 13.50 4.24
CA ASP A 239 -1.09 12.24 3.73
C ASP A 239 -1.38 11.03 4.65
N TRP A 240 -1.09 11.19 5.94
CA TRP A 240 -1.33 10.15 6.94
C TRP A 240 -2.81 9.78 7.12
N ARG A 241 -3.73 10.73 6.89
CA ARG A 241 -5.18 10.51 7.04
C ARG A 241 -5.75 9.71 5.88
N VAL A 242 -5.28 9.99 4.67
CA VAL A 242 -5.59 9.18 3.48
C VAL A 242 -5.02 7.77 3.67
N HIS A 243 -3.78 7.64 4.18
CA HIS A 243 -3.19 6.35 4.49
C HIS A 243 -4.02 5.56 5.51
N GLN A 244 -4.47 6.20 6.59
CA GLN A 244 -5.33 5.58 7.60
C GLN A 244 -6.65 5.08 6.99
N TRP A 245 -7.31 5.90 6.17
CA TRP A 245 -8.53 5.50 5.46
C TRP A 245 -8.28 4.30 4.53
N VAL A 246 -7.18 4.30 3.76
CA VAL A 246 -6.83 3.15 2.90
C VAL A 246 -6.72 1.86 3.70
N MET A 247 -6.20 1.92 4.93
CA MET A 247 -6.11 0.74 5.80
C MET A 247 -7.47 0.28 6.30
N GLN A 248 -8.35 1.19 6.72
CA GLN A 248 -9.73 0.88 7.10
C GLN A 248 -10.50 0.24 5.94
N GLU A 249 -10.36 0.78 4.74
CA GLU A 249 -11.00 0.29 3.53
C GLU A 249 -10.49 -1.11 3.13
N ARG A 250 -9.19 -1.39 3.30
CA ARG A 250 -8.64 -2.74 3.11
C ARG A 250 -9.25 -3.74 4.09
N HIS A 251 -9.47 -3.33 5.33
CA HIS A 251 -10.12 -4.16 6.34
C HIS A 251 -11.60 -4.40 6.00
N ALA A 252 -12.32 -3.37 5.58
CA ALA A 252 -13.70 -3.49 5.09
C ALA A 252 -13.82 -4.47 3.91
N LEU A 253 -12.87 -4.45 2.97
CA LEU A 253 -12.79 -5.43 1.87
C LEU A 253 -12.56 -6.88 2.35
N GLN A 254 -11.84 -7.09 3.45
CA GLN A 254 -11.64 -8.43 4.03
C GLN A 254 -12.92 -8.95 4.69
N ILE A 255 -13.65 -8.07 5.38
CA ILE A 255 -14.96 -8.39 5.96
C ILE A 255 -15.98 -8.68 4.85
N ALA A 256 -16.02 -7.86 3.79
CA ALA A 256 -16.91 -8.06 2.65
C ALA A 256 -16.63 -9.36 1.89
N ARG A 257 -15.37 -9.83 1.89
CA ARG A 257 -14.97 -11.14 1.35
C ARG A 257 -15.42 -12.32 2.21
N GLY A 258 -15.79 -12.08 3.47
CA GLY A 258 -16.08 -13.13 4.45
C GLY A 258 -14.83 -13.79 5.04
N ASP A 259 -13.63 -13.25 4.78
CA ASP A 259 -12.38 -13.74 5.37
C ASP A 259 -12.31 -13.46 6.89
N PHE A 260 -13.09 -12.47 7.35
CA PHE A 260 -13.16 -12.04 8.73
C PHE A 260 -14.61 -11.77 9.12
N SER A 261 -15.10 -12.44 10.17
CA SER A 261 -16.35 -12.03 10.82
C SER A 261 -16.01 -10.95 11.85
N PRO A 262 -16.69 -9.80 11.87
CA PRO A 262 -16.49 -8.82 12.93
C PRO A 262 -16.71 -9.54 14.27
N THR A 263 -15.73 -9.44 15.17
CA THR A 263 -15.84 -9.98 16.52
C THR A 263 -17.16 -9.52 17.10
N ARG A 264 -17.99 -10.48 17.52
CA ARG A 264 -19.24 -10.21 18.22
C ARG A 264 -18.88 -9.29 19.39
N ASN A 265 -19.33 -8.03 19.34
CA ASN A 265 -18.97 -7.00 20.30
C ASN A 265 -19.64 -7.26 21.66
N ASP A 266 -19.28 -8.36 22.32
CA ASP A 266 -19.75 -8.73 23.66
C ASP A 266 -19.32 -7.69 24.70
N PHE A 267 -18.23 -6.96 24.44
CA PHE A 267 -17.76 -5.83 25.24
C PHE A 267 -18.76 -4.67 25.30
N LEU A 268 -19.40 -4.32 24.18
CA LEU A 268 -20.38 -3.22 24.11
C LEU A 268 -21.75 -3.61 24.71
N ARG A 269 -21.98 -4.91 24.96
CA ARG A 269 -23.20 -5.41 25.63
C ARG A 269 -23.12 -5.42 27.14
N LYS A 270 -21.93 -5.19 27.71
CA LYS A 270 -21.77 -5.12 29.16
C LYS A 270 -22.37 -3.79 29.64
N ARG A 271 -23.60 -3.84 30.18
CA ARG A 271 -24.12 -2.71 30.98
C ARG A 271 -23.21 -2.53 32.19
N ILE A 272 -22.68 -1.32 32.32
CA ILE A 272 -22.00 -0.83 33.54
C ILE A 272 -23.09 -0.41 34.53
#